data_AF-A0A835WBX2-F1
#
_entry.id   AF-A0A835WBX2-F1
#
_cell.length_a   1.000
_cell.length_b   1.000
_cell.length_c   1.000
_cell.angle_alpha   90.00
_cell.angle_beta   90.00
_cell.angle_gamma   90.00
#
_symmetry.space_group_name_H-M   'P 1'
#
loop_
_entity.id
_entity.type
_entity.pdbx_description
1 polymer ?
#
loop_
_entity_poly.entity_id
_entity_poly.type
_entity_poly.pdbx_seq_one_letter_code
_entity_poly.pdbx_strand_id
1 'polypeptide(L)'
;MLGVTGGRRPVASWRAPPGFAERLADAWPAVVEGAIAQAGGDPARVTRDNFVSALRDALPGLSAAEDDYARQVALSVIQQVRGSNVFFPDLDYLQAALLQGRVPPQELDQPRATLDLSLFTTTTRSGTKTLDLFKSTGVTWKIPKGFLNRYNDCNHEVLRQAAALAGAKHDSARDVVAGVWGRVDVPTFVEACRQVMGELSDEEEMYLIALASEQVQDGTVFIRDLPYLDKCIQNGKTPTSIKGPELLPTIFLNDTTSGKTDGMALRHTGGRIF
;
A
#
# COMPACT_ATOMS: atom_id res chain seq x y z
N MET A 1 3.80 -19.97 -1.54
CA MET A 1 4.89 -19.54 -2.44
C MET A 1 5.30 -18.15 -2.04
N LEU A 2 6.56 -17.96 -1.66
CA LEU A 2 7.06 -16.65 -1.24
C LEU A 2 7.25 -15.68 -2.42
N GLY A 3 7.43 -16.20 -3.65
CA GLY A 3 7.59 -15.39 -4.86
C GLY A 3 6.30 -14.83 -5.50
N VAL A 4 5.14 -14.95 -4.86
CA VAL A 4 3.86 -14.44 -5.40
C VAL A 4 3.47 -13.12 -4.73
N THR A 5 2.70 -12.28 -5.44
CA THR A 5 2.12 -11.07 -4.83
C THR A 5 1.19 -11.46 -3.67
N GLY A 6 1.58 -11.10 -2.45
CA GLY A 6 0.80 -11.35 -1.23
C GLY A 6 -0.60 -10.74 -1.30
N GLY A 7 -1.61 -11.51 -0.88
CA GLY A 7 -3.01 -11.09 -0.84
C GLY A 7 -3.56 -11.08 0.58
N ARG A 8 -4.59 -10.27 0.85
CA ARG A 8 -5.34 -10.32 2.12
C ARG A 8 -6.23 -11.56 2.15
N ARG A 9 -5.66 -12.68 2.58
CA ARG A 9 -6.38 -13.93 2.81
C ARG A 9 -6.55 -14.13 4.32
N PRO A 10 -7.70 -14.63 4.80
CA PRO A 10 -7.83 -15.04 6.20
C PRO A 10 -6.71 -16.02 6.57
N VAL A 11 -6.14 -15.84 7.77
CA VAL A 11 -5.02 -16.64 8.26
C VAL A 11 -5.57 -17.76 9.15
N ALA A 12 -5.11 -18.98 8.90
CA ALA A 12 -5.18 -20.04 9.90
C ALA A 12 -3.96 -19.91 10.80
N SER A 13 -4.18 -19.66 12.09
CA SER A 13 -3.13 -19.55 13.09
C SER A 13 -3.24 -20.69 14.10
N TRP A 14 -2.19 -21.50 14.18
CA TRP A 14 -2.02 -22.53 15.19
C TRP A 14 -1.16 -21.98 16.31
N ARG A 15 -1.48 -22.35 17.55
CA ARG A 15 -0.62 -22.04 18.69
C ARG A 15 0.60 -22.96 18.65
N ALA A 16 1.77 -22.40 18.35
CA ALA A 16 3.02 -23.15 18.38
C ALA A 16 3.31 -23.68 19.80
N PRO A 17 3.78 -24.93 19.95
CA PRO A 17 4.26 -25.45 21.22
C PRO A 17 5.45 -24.62 21.75
N PRO A 18 5.58 -24.46 23.08
CA PRO A 18 6.65 -23.67 23.67
C PRO A 18 8.02 -24.28 23.35
N GLY A 19 8.98 -23.44 22.95
CA GLY A 19 10.35 -23.86 22.62
C GLY A 19 10.51 -24.58 21.27
N PHE A 20 9.42 -24.89 20.55
CA PHE A 20 9.49 -25.56 19.25
C PHE A 20 10.17 -24.69 18.18
N ALA A 21 9.84 -23.40 18.13
CA ALA A 21 10.37 -22.50 17.10
C ALA A 21 11.90 -22.31 17.20
N GLU A 22 12.44 -22.16 18.42
CA GLU A 22 13.88 -22.04 18.66
C GLU A 22 14.62 -23.30 18.24
N ARG A 23 14.14 -24.48 18.69
CA ARG A 23 14.70 -25.78 18.31
C ARG A 23 14.62 -26.02 16.80
N LEU A 24 13.50 -25.65 16.18
CA LEU A 24 13.31 -25.81 14.74
C LEU A 24 14.24 -24.89 13.95
N ALA A 25 14.48 -23.65 14.39
CA ALA A 25 15.38 -22.73 13.69
C ALA A 25 16.80 -23.31 13.58
N ASP A 26 17.31 -23.90 14.66
CA ASP A 26 18.63 -24.53 14.68
C ASP A 26 18.67 -25.85 13.89
N ALA A 27 17.61 -26.65 13.99
CA ALA A 27 17.54 -27.95 13.33
C ALA A 27 17.12 -27.90 11.84
N TRP A 28 16.57 -26.78 11.38
CA TRP A 28 15.99 -26.66 10.04
C TRP A 28 16.94 -27.09 8.90
N PRO A 29 18.23 -26.70 8.89
CA PRO A 29 19.14 -27.15 7.83
C PRO A 29 19.24 -28.68 7.74
N ALA A 30 19.31 -29.37 8.88
CA ALA A 30 19.36 -30.83 8.95
C ALA A 30 18.02 -31.47 8.52
N VAL A 31 16.89 -30.85 8.87
CA VAL A 31 15.55 -31.28 8.42
C VAL A 31 15.44 -31.22 6.90
N VAL A 32 15.89 -30.11 6.30
CA VAL A 32 15.85 -29.91 4.84
C VAL A 32 16.78 -30.89 4.13
N GLU A 33 18.01 -31.04 4.60
CA GLU A 33 18.97 -32.00 4.02
C GLU A 33 18.42 -33.43 4.05
N GLY A 34 17.90 -33.86 5.21
CA GLY A 34 17.28 -35.18 5.38
C GLY A 34 16.06 -35.37 4.47
N ALA A 35 15.19 -34.37 4.38
CA ALA A 35 13.99 -34.45 3.54
C ALA A 35 14.32 -34.53 2.05
N ILE A 36 15.31 -33.76 1.58
CA ILE A 36 15.80 -33.79 0.20
C ILE A 36 16.48 -35.13 -0.11
N ALA A 37 17.31 -35.64 0.80
CA ALA A 37 17.96 -36.94 0.63
C ALA A 37 16.93 -38.06 0.49
N GLN A 38 15.89 -38.07 1.32
CA GLN A 38 14.78 -39.04 1.23
C GLN A 38 13.93 -38.87 -0.05
N ALA A 39 13.89 -37.66 -0.63
CA ALA A 39 13.22 -37.37 -1.89
C ALA A 39 14.08 -37.71 -3.14
N GLY A 40 15.26 -38.31 -2.95
CA GLY A 40 16.17 -38.67 -4.05
C GLY A 40 17.04 -37.51 -4.55
N GLY A 41 17.27 -36.49 -3.72
CA GLY A 41 18.18 -35.38 -4.00
C GLY A 41 17.53 -34.16 -4.69
N ASP A 42 16.22 -34.18 -4.96
CA ASP A 42 15.49 -33.09 -5.61
C ASP A 42 14.58 -32.34 -4.61
N PRO A 43 14.86 -31.05 -4.31
CA PRO A 43 14.05 -30.27 -3.37
C PRO A 43 12.60 -30.07 -3.81
N ALA A 44 12.30 -30.09 -5.11
CA ALA A 44 10.94 -29.93 -5.62
C ALA A 44 10.07 -31.19 -5.45
N ARG A 45 10.66 -32.30 -4.99
CA ARG A 45 10.01 -33.60 -4.85
C ARG A 45 9.82 -34.05 -3.40
N VAL A 46 10.03 -33.15 -2.44
CA VAL A 46 9.82 -33.46 -1.03
C VAL A 46 8.32 -33.62 -0.77
N THR A 47 7.91 -34.82 -0.37
CA THR A 47 6.54 -35.09 0.10
C THR A 47 6.38 -34.73 1.56
N ARG A 48 5.13 -34.66 2.03
CA ARG A 48 4.82 -34.49 3.46
C ARG A 48 5.44 -35.60 4.32
N ASP A 49 5.45 -36.83 3.85
CA ASP A 49 5.96 -37.96 4.62
C ASP A 49 7.49 -37.92 4.73
N ASN A 50 8.19 -37.54 3.65
CA ASN A 50 9.64 -37.28 3.70
C ASN A 50 9.98 -36.20 4.73
N PHE A 51 9.23 -35.09 4.71
CA PHE A 51 9.42 -33.99 5.65
C PHE A 51 9.19 -34.43 7.11
N VAL A 52 8.08 -35.11 7.41
CA VAL A 52 7.77 -35.53 8.78
C VAL A 52 8.78 -36.56 9.30
N SER A 53 9.26 -37.47 8.45
CA SER A 53 10.32 -38.41 8.83
C SER A 53 11.62 -37.66 9.14
N ALA A 54 12.08 -36.79 8.24
CA ALA A 54 13.29 -36.01 8.45
C ALA A 54 13.21 -35.10 9.68
N LEU A 55 12.03 -34.55 9.98
CA LEU A 55 11.79 -33.77 11.19
C LEU A 55 12.00 -34.58 12.47
N ARG A 56 11.49 -35.82 12.51
CA ARG A 56 11.64 -36.72 13.67
C ARG A 56 13.08 -37.15 13.87
N ASP A 57 13.82 -37.34 12.78
CA ASP A 57 15.23 -37.72 12.81
C ASP A 57 16.11 -36.55 13.29
N ALA A 58 15.83 -35.32 12.82
CA ALA A 58 16.62 -34.14 13.14
C ALA A 58 16.30 -33.51 14.52
N LEU A 59 15.08 -33.72 15.04
CA LEU A 59 14.67 -33.22 16.36
C LEU A 59 14.40 -34.40 17.32
N PRO A 60 15.46 -35.01 17.89
CA PRO A 60 15.28 -36.03 18.91
C PRO A 60 14.53 -35.44 20.12
N GLY A 61 13.54 -36.18 20.63
CA GLY A 61 12.67 -35.71 21.72
C GLY A 61 11.51 -34.82 21.27
N LEU A 62 11.02 -34.99 20.04
CA LEU A 62 9.79 -34.37 19.56
C LEU A 62 8.60 -34.92 20.36
N SER A 63 7.91 -34.04 21.11
CA SER A 63 6.69 -34.43 21.82
C SER A 63 5.53 -34.70 20.85
N ALA A 64 4.51 -35.44 21.31
CA ALA A 64 3.32 -35.72 20.48
C ALA A 64 2.62 -34.44 20.00
N ALA A 65 2.62 -33.38 20.82
CA ALA A 65 2.03 -32.08 20.46
C ALA A 65 2.85 -31.33 19.41
N GLU A 66 4.18 -31.42 19.47
CA GLU A 66 5.08 -30.83 18.46
C GLU A 66 4.98 -31.57 17.12
N ASP A 67 4.93 -32.90 17.15
CA ASP A 67 4.71 -33.73 15.96
C ASP A 67 3.35 -33.45 15.32
N ASP A 68 2.29 -33.34 16.12
CA ASP A 68 0.96 -33.02 15.61
C ASP A 68 0.88 -31.60 15.03
N TYR A 69 1.46 -30.61 15.72
CA TYR A 69 1.56 -29.23 15.22
C TYR A 69 2.25 -29.18 13.85
N ALA A 70 3.44 -29.80 13.72
CA ALA A 70 4.18 -29.81 12.46
C ALA A 70 3.40 -30.50 11.34
N ARG A 71 2.74 -31.63 11.65
CA ARG A 71 1.88 -32.36 10.70
C ARG A 71 0.68 -31.55 10.23
N GLN A 72 0.04 -30.78 11.10
CA GLN A 72 -1.12 -29.95 10.75
C GLN A 72 -0.72 -28.74 9.90
N VAL A 73 0.36 -28.05 10.26
CA VAL A 73 0.88 -26.92 9.48
C VAL A 73 1.35 -27.39 8.11
N ALA A 74 2.14 -28.47 8.04
CA ALA A 74 2.62 -29.04 6.78
C ALA A 74 1.46 -29.45 5.84
N LEU A 75 0.39 -30.04 6.38
CA LEU A 75 -0.81 -30.36 5.60
C LEU A 75 -1.49 -29.10 5.06
N SER A 76 -1.55 -28.05 5.87
CA SER A 76 -2.17 -26.80 5.46
C SER A 76 -1.34 -26.08 4.40
N VAL A 77 -0.01 -26.19 4.46
CA VAL A 77 0.94 -25.64 3.48
C VAL A 77 0.83 -26.35 2.13
N ILE A 78 0.81 -27.69 2.10
CA ILE A 78 0.76 -28.45 0.84
C ILE A 78 -0.55 -28.22 0.07
N GLN A 79 -1.62 -27.84 0.78
CA GLN A 79 -2.93 -27.52 0.21
C GLN A 79 -3.07 -26.04 -0.24
N GLN A 80 -2.09 -25.16 0.03
CA GLN A 80 -2.18 -23.73 -0.34
C GLN A 80 -2.17 -23.48 -1.85
N VAL A 81 -1.50 -24.35 -2.60
CA VAL A 81 -1.39 -24.23 -4.06
C VAL A 81 -2.29 -25.28 -4.68
N ARG A 82 -3.14 -24.88 -5.63
CA ARG A 82 -3.97 -25.83 -6.39
C ARG A 82 -3.09 -26.58 -7.38
N GLY A 83 -3.05 -27.90 -7.29
CA GLY A 83 -2.28 -28.74 -8.21
C GLY A 83 -2.33 -30.21 -7.83
N SER A 84 -1.19 -30.90 -7.98
CA SER A 84 -1.05 -32.30 -7.57
C SER A 84 -1.14 -32.48 -6.05
N ASN A 85 -0.74 -31.47 -5.28
CA ASN A 85 -0.70 -31.47 -3.81
C ASN A 85 0.10 -32.65 -3.22
N VAL A 86 1.05 -33.20 -4.00
CA VAL A 86 1.91 -34.33 -3.60
C VAL A 86 3.23 -33.84 -3.01
N PHE A 87 3.77 -32.75 -3.55
CA PHE A 87 5.07 -32.20 -3.19
C PHE A 87 4.93 -30.78 -2.63
N PHE A 88 5.85 -30.40 -1.75
CA PHE A 88 5.95 -29.01 -1.32
C PHE A 88 6.46 -28.14 -2.46
N PRO A 89 5.77 -27.04 -2.77
CA PRO A 89 6.20 -26.19 -3.86
C PRO A 89 7.34 -25.24 -3.45
N ASP A 90 7.53 -24.99 -2.15
CA ASP A 90 8.52 -24.06 -1.58
C ASP A 90 8.80 -24.45 -0.12
N LEU A 91 10.04 -24.90 0.16
CA LEU A 91 10.45 -25.32 1.51
C LEU A 91 10.69 -24.14 2.44
N ASP A 92 11.12 -22.98 1.92
CA ASP A 92 11.30 -21.76 2.73
C ASP A 92 9.93 -21.23 3.17
N TYR A 93 8.91 -21.34 2.32
CA TYR A 93 7.52 -21.07 2.70
C TYR A 93 7.05 -22.00 3.84
N LEU A 94 7.39 -23.29 3.78
CA LEU A 94 7.07 -24.26 4.83
C LEU A 94 7.79 -23.91 6.14
N GLN A 95 9.07 -23.53 6.07
CA GLN A 95 9.84 -23.07 7.22
C GLN A 95 9.17 -21.89 7.92
N ALA A 96 8.89 -20.83 7.16
CA ALA A 96 8.28 -19.60 7.68
C ALA A 96 6.92 -19.88 8.33
N ALA A 97 6.10 -20.73 7.69
CA ALA A 97 4.81 -21.13 8.23
C ALA A 97 4.93 -21.89 9.57
N LEU A 98 5.92 -22.78 9.70
CA LEU A 98 6.17 -23.55 10.93
C LEU A 98 6.72 -22.70 12.07
N LEU A 99 7.64 -21.77 11.77
CA LEU A 99 8.22 -20.86 12.77
C LEU A 99 7.18 -19.89 13.32
N GLN A 100 6.24 -19.44 12.48
CA GLN A 100 5.23 -18.45 12.84
C GLN A 100 3.91 -19.06 13.31
N GLY A 101 3.67 -20.34 13.00
CA GLY A 101 2.38 -21.00 13.23
C GLY A 101 1.24 -20.40 12.42
N ARG A 102 1.56 -19.83 11.26
CA ARG A 102 0.61 -19.09 10.41
C ARG A 102 0.66 -19.57 8.97
N VAL A 103 -0.52 -19.75 8.40
CA VAL A 103 -0.69 -19.97 6.96
C VAL A 103 -1.75 -18.98 6.45
N PRO A 104 -1.40 -18.01 5.58
CA PRO A 104 -0.06 -17.74 5.01
C PRO A 104 0.94 -17.11 6.02
N PRO A 105 2.25 -17.21 5.76
CA PRO A 105 3.31 -16.61 6.59
C PRO A 105 3.40 -15.08 6.39
N GLN A 106 4.00 -14.41 7.37
CA GLN A 106 4.09 -12.95 7.55
C GLN A 106 4.85 -12.25 6.41
N GLU A 107 5.78 -12.93 5.76
CA GLU A 107 6.54 -12.42 4.61
C GLU A 107 5.65 -12.16 3.39
N LEU A 108 4.46 -12.78 3.34
CA LEU A 108 3.44 -12.51 2.34
C LEU A 108 2.43 -11.42 2.76
N ASP A 109 2.55 -10.87 3.96
CA ASP A 109 1.69 -9.75 4.36
C ASP A 109 2.00 -8.52 3.50
N GLN A 110 0.97 -7.72 3.27
CA GLN A 110 1.10 -6.52 2.43
C GLN A 110 1.97 -5.46 3.11
N PRO A 111 2.70 -4.64 2.33
CA PRO A 111 3.34 -3.45 2.86
C PRO A 111 2.28 -2.60 3.55
N ARG A 112 2.53 -2.25 4.82
CA ARG A 112 1.63 -1.40 5.60
C ARG A 112 1.78 0.05 5.18
N ALA A 113 0.70 0.81 5.34
CA ALA A 113 0.80 2.25 5.29
C ALA A 113 1.64 2.75 6.48
N THR A 114 2.40 3.82 6.27
CA THR A 114 3.15 4.48 7.34
C THR A 114 2.48 5.81 7.66
N LEU A 115 2.48 6.16 8.95
CA LEU A 115 2.01 7.44 9.44
C LEU A 115 3.17 8.09 10.19
N ASP A 116 3.66 9.22 9.69
CA ASP A 116 4.70 10.03 10.33
C ASP A 116 4.17 11.43 10.59
N LEU A 117 4.08 11.83 11.87
CA LEU A 117 3.53 13.09 12.36
C LEU A 117 2.16 13.51 11.76
N SER A 118 2.15 14.00 10.52
CA SER A 118 0.98 14.38 9.72
C SER A 118 0.90 13.69 8.36
N LEU A 119 1.95 13.02 7.90
CA LEU A 119 2.03 12.39 6.59
C LEU A 119 1.59 10.94 6.66
N PHE A 120 0.45 10.65 6.06
CA PHE A 120 0.02 9.29 5.79
C PHE A 120 0.54 8.84 4.42
N THR A 121 1.37 7.82 4.40
CA THR A 121 2.06 7.33 3.21
C THR A 121 1.63 5.91 2.89
N THR A 122 1.23 5.65 1.65
CA THR A 122 0.85 4.32 1.18
C THR A 122 1.60 3.98 -0.10
N THR A 123 2.19 2.79 -0.12
CA THR A 123 2.78 2.22 -1.33
C THR A 123 1.66 1.61 -2.17
N THR A 124 1.46 2.13 -3.37
CA THR A 124 0.49 1.66 -4.35
C THR A 124 1.21 0.95 -5.50
N ARG A 125 0.45 0.34 -6.43
CA ARG A 125 1.02 -0.33 -7.61
C ARG A 125 1.89 0.61 -8.47
N SER A 126 1.51 1.88 -8.55
CA SER A 126 2.17 2.88 -9.41
C SER A 126 3.14 3.79 -8.64
N GLY A 127 3.56 3.39 -7.43
CA GLY A 127 4.47 4.15 -6.59
C GLY A 127 3.83 4.59 -5.27
N THR A 128 4.42 5.57 -4.62
CA THR A 128 4.02 6.03 -3.29
C THR A 128 3.05 7.21 -3.37
N LYS A 129 1.93 7.14 -2.64
CA LYS A 129 1.01 8.27 -2.44
C LYS A 129 1.09 8.75 -1.00
N THR A 130 1.07 10.06 -0.81
CA THR A 130 1.21 10.72 0.49
C THR A 130 0.07 11.71 0.71
N LEU A 131 -0.50 11.73 1.90
CA LEU A 131 -1.52 12.70 2.32
C LEU A 131 -1.07 13.42 3.59
N ASP A 132 -1.06 14.75 3.55
CA ASP A 132 -0.79 15.60 4.72
C ASP A 132 -2.09 15.92 5.47
N LEU A 133 -2.23 15.33 6.66
CA LEU A 133 -3.43 15.38 7.49
C LEU A 133 -3.69 16.74 8.13
N PHE A 134 -2.68 17.59 8.28
CA PHE A 134 -2.87 18.95 8.80
C PHE A 134 -3.46 19.91 7.76
N LYS A 135 -3.40 19.52 6.48
CA LYS A 135 -3.85 20.36 5.35
C LYS A 135 -5.05 19.76 4.62
N SER A 136 -5.37 18.49 4.87
CA SER A 136 -6.42 17.79 4.14
C SER A 136 -7.08 16.68 4.97
N THR A 137 -8.39 16.52 4.78
CA THR A 137 -9.12 15.32 5.22
C THR A 137 -9.16 14.25 4.14
N GLY A 138 -8.45 14.46 3.03
CA GLY A 138 -8.47 13.69 1.81
C GLY A 138 -9.64 14.01 0.88
N VAL A 139 -10.77 14.56 1.37
CA VAL A 139 -11.89 15.06 0.55
C VAL A 139 -11.84 16.58 0.44
N THR A 140 -11.61 17.26 1.56
CA THR A 140 -11.54 18.71 1.65
C THR A 140 -10.12 19.12 1.97
N TRP A 141 -9.61 20.09 1.21
CA TRP A 141 -8.29 20.67 1.36
C TRP A 141 -8.41 22.08 1.95
N LYS A 142 -7.46 22.45 2.80
CA LYS A 142 -7.36 23.80 3.35
C LYS A 142 -6.84 24.74 2.28
N ILE A 143 -7.72 25.60 1.77
CA ILE A 143 -7.37 26.60 0.76
C ILE A 143 -6.45 27.67 1.40
N PRO A 144 -5.30 27.99 0.79
CA PRO A 144 -4.42 29.06 1.27
C PRO A 144 -5.12 30.42 1.32
N LYS A 145 -4.74 31.25 2.29
CA LYS A 145 -5.40 32.54 2.51
C LYS A 145 -5.09 33.50 1.37
N GLY A 146 -6.13 34.08 0.75
CA GLY A 146 -5.99 35.05 -0.33
C GLY A 146 -5.77 34.44 -1.72
N PHE A 147 -5.50 33.13 -1.81
CA PHE A 147 -5.31 32.41 -3.07
C PHE A 147 -6.56 32.49 -3.97
N LEU A 148 -7.73 32.16 -3.41
CA LEU A 148 -8.95 31.99 -4.19
C LEU A 148 -9.39 33.28 -4.90
N ASN A 149 -9.19 34.45 -4.28
CA ASN A 149 -9.49 35.73 -4.91
C ASN A 149 -8.64 35.93 -6.16
N ARG A 150 -7.31 35.75 -6.04
CA ARG A 150 -6.38 35.88 -7.17
C ARG A 150 -6.66 34.85 -8.27
N TYR A 151 -6.92 33.60 -7.88
CA TYR A 151 -7.17 32.53 -8.82
C TYR A 151 -8.46 32.75 -9.62
N ASN A 152 -9.55 33.20 -8.97
CA ASN A 152 -10.83 33.43 -9.64
C ASN A 152 -10.77 34.54 -10.69
N ASP A 153 -9.88 35.51 -10.53
CA ASP A 153 -9.72 36.61 -11.50
C ASP A 153 -9.07 36.15 -12.81
N CYS A 154 -8.27 35.07 -12.78
CA CYS A 154 -7.46 34.60 -13.92
C CYS A 154 -7.62 33.09 -14.25
N ASN A 155 -8.60 32.40 -13.65
CA ASN A 155 -8.77 30.94 -13.75
C ASN A 155 -8.76 30.37 -15.18
N HIS A 156 -9.48 31.02 -16.10
CA HIS A 156 -9.61 30.60 -17.48
C HIS A 156 -8.31 30.84 -18.28
N GLU A 157 -7.53 31.84 -17.89
CA GLU A 157 -6.21 32.11 -18.48
C GLU A 157 -5.20 31.03 -18.07
N VAL A 158 -5.27 30.54 -16.83
CA VAL A 158 -4.47 29.38 -16.36
C VAL A 158 -4.75 28.15 -17.23
N LEU A 159 -6.01 27.80 -17.44
CA LEU A 159 -6.38 26.65 -18.26
C LEU A 159 -5.92 26.81 -19.72
N ARG A 160 -6.07 28.02 -20.26
CA ARG A 160 -5.61 28.35 -21.62
C ARG A 160 -4.10 28.18 -21.72
N GLN A 161 -3.35 28.72 -20.77
CA GLN A 161 -1.90 28.64 -20.76
C GLN A 161 -1.41 27.20 -20.58
N ALA A 162 -2.04 26.42 -19.69
CA ALA A 162 -1.71 25.01 -19.50
C ALA A 162 -1.89 24.19 -20.78
N ALA A 163 -3.00 24.40 -21.49
CA ALA A 163 -3.24 23.75 -22.78
C ALA A 163 -2.23 24.21 -23.85
N ALA A 164 -1.89 25.51 -23.89
CA ALA A 164 -0.89 26.03 -24.82
C ALA A 164 0.51 25.42 -24.59
N LEU A 165 0.93 25.28 -23.32
CA LEU A 165 2.19 24.63 -22.97
C LEU A 165 2.21 23.15 -23.35
N ALA A 166 1.07 22.47 -23.35
CA ALA A 166 0.91 21.12 -23.88
C ALA A 166 0.76 21.06 -25.42
N GLY A 167 0.88 22.19 -26.11
CA GLY A 167 0.89 22.29 -27.57
C GLY A 167 -0.48 22.50 -28.23
N ALA A 168 -1.51 22.87 -27.47
CA ALA A 168 -2.82 23.19 -28.03
C ALA A 168 -2.80 24.53 -28.78
N LYS A 169 -3.42 24.57 -29.97
CA LYS A 169 -3.72 25.80 -30.67
C LYS A 169 -5.06 26.35 -30.19
N HIS A 170 -5.09 27.67 -29.98
CA HIS A 170 -6.28 28.38 -29.49
C HIS A 170 -7.02 29.16 -30.59
N ASP A 171 -6.71 28.88 -31.85
CA ASP A 171 -7.40 29.44 -33.02
C ASP A 171 -8.76 28.76 -33.29
N SER A 172 -8.93 27.52 -32.82
CA SER A 172 -10.15 26.72 -32.99
C SER A 172 -10.34 25.71 -31.84
N ALA A 173 -11.54 25.12 -31.73
CA ALA A 173 -11.85 24.12 -30.71
C ALA A 173 -11.40 22.68 -31.07
N ARG A 174 -10.69 22.51 -32.20
CA ARG A 174 -10.33 21.18 -32.72
C ARG A 174 -9.44 20.40 -31.76
N ASP A 175 -8.49 21.08 -31.12
CA ASP A 175 -7.51 20.46 -30.22
C ASP A 175 -8.12 20.02 -28.88
N VAL A 176 -9.25 20.63 -28.49
CA VAL A 176 -10.06 20.18 -27.35
C VAL A 176 -10.62 18.78 -27.65
N VAL A 177 -11.29 18.63 -28.80
CA VAL A 177 -11.92 17.36 -29.21
C VAL A 177 -10.88 16.30 -29.58
N ALA A 178 -9.72 16.72 -30.10
CA ALA A 178 -8.59 15.83 -30.37
C ALA A 178 -7.89 15.32 -29.09
N GLY A 179 -8.26 15.84 -27.92
CA GLY A 179 -7.78 15.37 -26.62
C GLY A 179 -6.42 15.94 -26.20
N VAL A 180 -5.94 17.02 -26.84
CA VAL A 180 -4.68 17.69 -26.45
C VAL A 180 -4.80 18.28 -25.04
N TRP A 181 -5.97 18.82 -24.70
CA TRP A 181 -6.28 19.37 -23.37
C TRP A 181 -6.25 18.31 -22.26
N GLY A 182 -6.37 17.03 -22.59
CA GLY A 182 -6.24 15.92 -21.64
C GLY A 182 -4.80 15.44 -21.43
N ARG A 183 -3.81 16.10 -22.03
CA ARG A 183 -2.38 15.72 -21.98
C ARG A 183 -1.52 16.73 -21.22
N VAL A 184 -2.10 17.38 -20.21
CA VAL A 184 -1.37 18.28 -19.32
C VAL A 184 -0.90 17.49 -18.10
N ASP A 185 0.40 17.48 -17.86
CA ASP A 185 0.99 16.93 -16.64
C ASP A 185 1.00 17.96 -15.50
N VAL A 186 1.23 17.49 -14.27
CA VAL A 186 1.20 18.36 -13.08
C VAL A 186 2.26 19.47 -13.14
N PRO A 187 3.54 19.21 -13.50
CA PRO A 187 4.54 20.26 -13.62
C PRO A 187 4.16 21.35 -14.62
N THR A 188 3.61 20.97 -15.79
CA THR A 188 3.15 21.91 -16.82
C THR A 188 1.98 22.75 -16.33
N PHE A 189 1.03 22.15 -15.60
CA PHE A 189 -0.09 22.88 -15.01
C PHE A 189 0.39 23.92 -13.98
N VAL A 190 1.29 23.53 -13.07
CA VAL A 190 1.84 24.46 -12.06
C VAL A 190 2.63 25.58 -12.71
N GLU A 191 3.39 25.28 -13.77
CA GLU A 191 4.11 26.30 -14.53
C GLU A 191 3.16 27.29 -15.22
N ALA A 192 2.03 26.82 -15.77
CA ALA A 192 0.99 27.70 -16.28
C ALA A 192 0.42 28.63 -15.18
N CYS A 193 0.20 28.10 -13.97
CA CYS A 193 -0.22 28.90 -12.82
C CYS A 193 0.80 30.00 -12.49
N ARG A 194 2.11 29.69 -12.47
CA ARG A 194 3.17 30.69 -12.24
C ARG A 194 3.20 31.78 -13.30
N GLN A 195 3.04 31.41 -14.57
CA GLN A 195 3.07 32.38 -15.67
C GLN A 195 1.88 33.33 -15.67
N VAL A 196 0.71 32.87 -15.21
CA VAL A 196 -0.53 33.67 -15.20
C VAL A 196 -0.71 34.44 -13.90
N MET A 197 -0.51 33.79 -12.75
CA MET A 197 -0.74 34.39 -11.43
C MET A 197 0.46 35.17 -10.90
N GLY A 198 1.63 35.04 -11.54
CA GLY A 198 2.89 35.57 -11.06
C GLY A 198 3.48 34.74 -9.92
N GLU A 199 3.96 35.40 -8.88
CA GLU A 199 4.58 34.74 -7.72
C GLU A 199 3.54 33.90 -6.94
N LEU A 200 3.80 32.58 -6.88
CA LEU A 200 3.10 31.63 -6.04
C LEU A 200 3.92 31.42 -4.76
N SER A 201 3.26 31.53 -3.61
CA SER A 201 3.90 31.12 -2.36
C SER A 201 4.06 29.60 -2.30
N ASP A 202 5.00 29.11 -1.48
CA ASP A 202 5.22 27.68 -1.29
C ASP A 202 3.94 26.93 -0.88
N GLU A 203 3.11 27.53 -0.02
CA GLU A 203 1.83 26.94 0.40
C GLU A 203 0.82 26.81 -0.74
N GLU A 204 0.75 27.79 -1.63
CA GLU A 204 -0.15 27.80 -2.78
C GLU A 204 0.30 26.81 -3.85
N GLU A 205 1.60 26.77 -4.11
CA GLU A 205 2.19 25.80 -5.03
C GLU A 205 1.96 24.36 -4.52
N MET A 206 2.19 24.10 -3.23
CA MET A 206 1.87 22.81 -2.60
C MET A 206 0.40 22.44 -2.73
N TYR A 207 -0.51 23.40 -2.51
CA TYR A 207 -1.95 23.19 -2.66
C TYR A 207 -2.32 22.80 -4.10
N LEU A 208 -1.78 23.52 -5.11
CA LEU A 208 -1.99 23.22 -6.52
C LEU A 208 -1.45 21.85 -6.91
N ILE A 209 -0.22 21.52 -6.50
CA ILE A 209 0.41 20.22 -6.76
C ILE A 209 -0.44 19.10 -6.16
N ALA A 210 -0.90 19.25 -4.92
CA ALA A 210 -1.68 18.23 -4.24
C ALA A 210 -3.02 17.95 -4.94
N LEU A 211 -3.79 19.00 -5.27
CA LEU A 211 -5.08 18.82 -5.97
C LEU A 211 -4.89 18.27 -7.39
N ALA A 212 -3.91 18.78 -8.14
CA ALA A 212 -3.64 18.30 -9.49
C ALA A 212 -3.20 16.84 -9.48
N SER A 213 -2.34 16.44 -8.53
CA SER A 213 -1.87 15.05 -8.39
C SER A 213 -3.00 14.07 -8.06
N GLU A 214 -4.00 14.48 -7.26
CA GLU A 214 -5.20 13.68 -7.01
C GLU A 214 -6.09 13.51 -8.26
N GLN A 215 -5.99 14.41 -9.24
CA GLN A 215 -6.73 14.33 -10.51
C GLN A 215 -5.96 13.61 -11.63
N VAL A 216 -4.72 13.18 -11.40
CA VAL A 216 -3.96 12.33 -12.34
C VAL A 216 -4.54 10.92 -12.36
N GLN A 217 -4.68 10.34 -13.55
CA GLN A 217 -5.18 8.97 -13.67
C GLN A 217 -4.07 7.96 -13.31
N ASP A 218 -4.44 6.94 -12.52
CA ASP A 218 -3.53 5.85 -12.19
C ASP A 218 -2.93 5.21 -13.47
N GLY A 219 -1.60 5.11 -13.52
CA GLY A 219 -0.87 4.58 -14.68
C GLY A 219 -0.53 5.60 -15.76
N THR A 220 -0.90 6.87 -15.59
CA THR A 220 -0.54 7.97 -16.50
C THR A 220 0.10 9.13 -15.72
N VAL A 221 0.68 10.09 -16.43
CA VAL A 221 1.21 11.34 -15.85
C VAL A 221 0.29 12.55 -16.05
N PHE A 222 -0.82 12.36 -16.78
CA PHE A 222 -1.69 13.44 -17.22
C PHE A 222 -2.92 13.59 -16.31
N ILE A 223 -3.32 14.84 -16.12
CA ILE A 223 -4.53 15.22 -15.42
C ILE A 223 -5.74 14.77 -16.24
N ARG A 224 -6.73 14.15 -15.59
CA ARG A 224 -7.89 13.58 -16.28
C ARG A 224 -8.73 14.61 -17.03
N ASP A 225 -9.02 15.73 -16.39
CA ASP A 225 -9.98 16.73 -16.87
C ASP A 225 -9.61 18.11 -16.27
N LEU A 226 -9.15 19.02 -17.13
CA LEU A 226 -8.72 20.37 -16.75
C LEU A 226 -9.90 21.26 -16.27
N PRO A 227 -11.03 21.39 -17.02
CA PRO A 227 -12.21 22.07 -16.51
C PRO A 227 -12.74 21.54 -15.18
N TYR A 228 -12.60 20.23 -14.94
CA TYR A 228 -12.98 19.65 -13.65
C TYR A 228 -11.97 20.01 -12.54
N LEU A 229 -10.67 19.98 -12.82
CA LEU A 229 -9.62 20.43 -11.90
C LEU A 229 -9.84 21.89 -11.46
N ASP A 230 -10.23 22.77 -12.37
CA ASP A 230 -10.57 24.17 -12.03
C ASP A 230 -11.64 24.25 -10.94
N LYS A 231 -12.72 23.48 -11.08
CA LYS A 231 -13.79 23.41 -10.07
C LYS A 231 -13.30 22.79 -8.76
N CYS A 232 -12.38 21.83 -8.81
CA CYS A 232 -11.76 21.27 -7.60
C CYS A 232 -10.94 22.32 -6.84
N ILE A 233 -10.16 23.13 -7.57
CA ILE A 233 -9.32 24.20 -7.01
C ILE A 233 -10.19 25.29 -6.37
N GLN A 234 -11.25 25.72 -7.06
CA GLN A 234 -12.17 26.74 -6.55
C GLN A 234 -12.92 26.28 -5.29
N ASN A 235 -13.34 25.01 -5.25
CA ASN A 235 -14.12 24.47 -4.13
C ASN A 235 -13.26 23.94 -2.98
N GLY A 236 -11.95 23.73 -3.19
CA GLY A 236 -11.07 23.04 -2.24
C GLY A 236 -11.49 21.60 -1.96
N LYS A 237 -12.10 20.93 -2.94
CA LYS A 237 -12.67 19.57 -2.78
C LYS A 237 -12.28 18.65 -3.93
N THR A 238 -11.92 17.42 -3.59
CA THR A 238 -11.64 16.34 -4.55
C THR A 238 -12.70 15.24 -4.46
N PRO A 239 -13.10 14.60 -5.57
CA PRO A 239 -14.06 13.49 -5.58
C PRO A 239 -13.42 12.17 -5.13
N THR A 240 -12.65 12.20 -4.06
CA THR A 240 -11.92 11.07 -3.52
C THR A 240 -12.88 10.20 -2.68
N SER A 241 -13.11 8.97 -3.12
CA SER A 241 -13.71 7.95 -2.25
C SER A 241 -12.61 7.40 -1.35
N ILE A 242 -12.28 8.13 -0.28
CA ILE A 242 -11.27 7.67 0.68
C ILE A 242 -11.70 6.31 1.22
N LYS A 243 -10.85 5.32 0.98
CA LYS A 243 -10.98 3.98 1.53
C LYS A 243 -9.79 3.72 2.43
N GLY A 244 -10.00 2.90 3.45
CA GLY A 244 -8.92 2.34 4.22
C GLY A 244 -9.39 1.95 5.61
N PRO A 245 -9.09 0.72 6.07
CA PRO A 245 -9.33 0.35 7.47
C PRO A 245 -8.50 1.21 8.44
N GLU A 246 -7.38 1.78 7.97
CA GLU A 246 -6.44 2.54 8.80
C GLU A 246 -6.58 4.05 8.58
N LEU A 247 -6.69 4.52 7.33
CA LEU A 247 -6.69 5.96 7.00
C LEU A 247 -7.89 6.72 7.59
N LEU A 248 -9.11 6.19 7.46
CA LEU A 248 -10.32 6.89 7.93
C LEU A 248 -10.30 7.12 9.45
N PRO A 249 -10.04 6.11 10.30
CA PRO A 249 -9.86 6.34 11.73
C PRO A 249 -8.75 7.34 12.04
N THR A 250 -7.60 7.26 11.34
CA THR A 250 -6.47 8.16 11.56
C THR A 250 -6.80 9.62 11.29
N ILE A 251 -7.60 9.93 10.27
CA ILE A 251 -8.00 11.31 9.95
C ILE A 251 -8.90 11.91 11.04
N PHE A 252 -9.89 11.14 11.51
CA PHE A 252 -10.98 11.70 12.30
C PHE A 252 -10.85 11.50 13.82
N LEU A 253 -10.00 10.57 14.27
CA LEU A 253 -9.80 10.33 15.70
C LEU A 253 -8.60 11.09 16.29
N ASN A 254 -7.66 11.54 15.45
CA ASN A 254 -6.49 12.30 15.90
C ASN A 254 -6.78 13.81 15.89
N ASP A 255 -6.18 14.56 16.82
CA ASP A 255 -6.19 16.03 16.75
C ASP A 255 -5.23 16.50 15.65
N THR A 256 -5.80 16.84 14.50
CA THR A 256 -5.08 17.40 13.35
C THR A 256 -5.25 18.92 13.23
N THR A 257 -5.91 19.56 14.21
CA THR A 257 -6.32 20.98 14.14
C THR A 257 -5.33 21.92 14.79
N SER A 258 -4.69 21.49 15.88
CA SER A 258 -3.94 22.40 16.76
C SER A 258 -2.44 22.46 16.47
N GLY A 259 -1.92 21.62 15.55
CA GLY A 259 -0.48 21.52 15.27
C GLY A 259 0.37 21.13 16.50
N LYS A 260 -0.26 20.78 17.62
CA LYS A 260 0.44 20.37 18.84
C LYS A 260 0.84 18.91 18.72
N THR A 261 2.13 18.70 18.58
CA THR A 261 2.81 17.41 18.48
C THR A 261 3.07 16.78 19.84
N ASP A 262 2.15 16.90 20.79
CA ASP A 262 2.25 16.11 22.01
C ASP A 262 1.76 14.71 21.67
N GLY A 263 2.70 13.79 21.47
CA GLY A 263 2.53 12.39 21.07
C GLY A 263 1.76 11.51 22.06
N MET A 264 0.58 11.96 22.47
CA MET A 264 -0.32 11.33 23.43
C MET A 264 -1.78 11.49 22.96
N ALA A 265 -2.09 10.99 21.77
CA ALA A 265 -3.48 10.82 21.32
C ALA A 265 -3.76 9.37 20.92
N LEU A 266 -3.29 8.40 21.72
CA LEU A 266 -3.73 7.00 21.68
C LEU A 266 -3.34 6.30 23.00
N ARG A 267 -3.78 6.84 24.13
CA ARG A 267 -3.92 6.06 25.36
C ARG A 267 -5.35 6.20 25.85
N HIS A 268 -6.11 5.12 25.70
CA HIS A 268 -7.43 4.87 26.28
C HIS A 268 -8.64 5.55 25.64
N THR A 269 -9.14 4.97 24.55
CA THR A 269 -10.60 4.83 24.37
C THR A 269 -10.91 3.39 24.00
N GLY A 270 -10.88 2.52 25.01
CA GLY A 270 -11.81 1.39 25.02
C GLY A 270 -13.22 1.98 25.04
N GLY A 271 -13.83 2.12 23.87
CA GLY A 271 -15.11 2.81 23.71
C GLY A 271 -15.89 2.17 22.58
N ARG A 272 -16.93 1.45 22.95
CA ARG A 272 -17.91 0.72 22.12
C ARG A 272 -18.23 1.43 20.78
N ILE A 273 -18.17 0.64 19.71
CA ILE A 273 -18.87 0.90 18.45
C ILE A 273 -20.37 0.71 18.74
N PHE A 274 -21.18 1.72 18.47
CA PHE A 274 -22.63 1.58 18.31
C PHE A 274 -22.94 1.08 16.91
#